data_AF-A0A3A0FYK5-F1
#
_entry.id   AF-A0A3A0FYK5-F1
#
_cell.length_a   1.000
_cell.length_b   1.000
_cell.length_c   1.000
_cell.angle_alpha   90.00
_cell.angle_beta   90.00
_cell.angle_gamma   90.00
#
_symmetry.space_group_name_H-M   'P 1'
#
loop_
_entity.id
_entity.type
_entity.pdbx_description
1 polymer ?
#
loop_
_entity_poly.entity_id
_entity_poly.type
_entity_poly.pdbx_seq_one_letter_code
_entity_poly.pdbx_strand_id
1 'polypeptide(L)'
;MRAMILAAGLGTRMRPLSDLRPKPILPVRGVPLLAYPLAWLAHHGVREVILNLHHMPEATRAAARAWAPPQLALRFSDEPELLGTGGGIRRAAAFLRESDPSLILAGDMICDADLGALVAAHRARGDAATLLLRDDPRADRFGTIGVDESGSVRRIARRFDLGGERGAGVYVSVNVIAARAFDWLPEREAFSHLDDWLAPRLAAGARDVRGELVAASGFRWEPVGTPAEYLAANLRAQPLPFFDADARARALGARIEPDLIVGPGARLGRGARLARAVVWDGERVPDGLVAQDGVFAGGAFHSVSGARAEPAA
;
A
#
# COMPACT_ATOMS: atom_id res chain seq x y z
N MET A 1 11.04 14.65 -9.15
CA MET A 1 9.63 14.23 -9.06
C MET A 1 9.25 14.15 -7.59
N ARG A 2 8.03 14.59 -7.25
CA ARG A 2 7.46 14.50 -5.90
C ARG A 2 6.37 13.45 -5.82
N ALA A 3 6.22 12.84 -4.67
CA ALA A 3 5.18 11.85 -4.44
C ALA A 3 4.49 12.01 -3.08
N MET A 4 3.29 11.46 -2.98
CA MET A 4 2.58 11.24 -1.72
C MET A 4 2.37 9.73 -1.50
N ILE A 5 2.64 9.29 -0.27
CA ILE A 5 2.19 7.98 0.22
C ILE A 5 1.01 8.20 1.18
N LEU A 6 -0.12 7.59 0.87
CA LEU A 6 -1.29 7.55 1.74
C LEU A 6 -1.08 6.52 2.86
N ALA A 7 -0.85 6.99 4.09
CA ALA A 7 -0.52 6.18 5.27
C ALA A 7 -1.39 6.47 6.51
N ALA A 8 -2.41 7.34 6.41
CA ALA A 8 -3.30 7.70 7.51
C ALA A 8 -4.42 6.68 7.83
N GLY A 9 -4.47 5.53 7.15
CA GLY A 9 -5.55 4.55 7.34
C GLY A 9 -5.51 3.86 8.71
N LEU A 10 -6.66 3.72 9.37
CA LEU A 10 -6.82 2.97 10.63
C LEU A 10 -6.48 1.47 10.51
N GLY A 11 -6.53 0.92 9.29
CA GLY A 11 -6.31 -0.51 9.07
C GLY A 11 -7.34 -1.38 9.83
N THR A 12 -8.60 -0.99 9.91
CA THR A 12 -9.63 -1.72 10.68
C THR A 12 -9.80 -3.18 10.25
N ARG A 13 -9.61 -3.47 8.95
CA ARG A 13 -9.62 -4.85 8.40
C ARG A 13 -8.40 -5.69 8.78
N MET A 14 -7.36 -5.07 9.35
CA MET A 14 -6.14 -5.72 9.85
C MET A 14 -6.21 -6.09 11.33
N ARG A 15 -7.32 -5.78 12.02
CA ARG A 15 -7.46 -6.11 13.44
C ARG A 15 -7.39 -7.62 13.67
N PRO A 16 -6.82 -8.05 14.82
CA PRO A 16 -6.31 -7.23 15.92
C PRO A 16 -4.89 -6.67 15.70
N LEU A 17 -4.19 -7.04 14.63
CA LEU A 17 -2.79 -6.66 14.42
C LEU A 17 -2.59 -5.15 14.32
N SER A 18 -3.53 -4.43 13.70
CA SER A 18 -3.47 -2.97 13.57
C SER A 18 -3.68 -2.21 14.88
N ASP A 19 -4.26 -2.85 15.90
CA ASP A 19 -4.39 -2.24 17.24
C ASP A 19 -3.05 -2.29 17.99
N LEU A 20 -2.17 -3.24 17.66
CA LEU A 20 -0.83 -3.36 18.25
C LEU A 20 0.20 -2.47 17.55
N ARG A 21 0.08 -2.28 16.23
CA ARG A 21 1.06 -1.56 15.41
C ARG A 21 0.34 -0.97 14.19
N PRO A 22 0.61 0.29 13.79
CA PRO A 22 -0.08 0.87 12.64
C PRO A 22 0.29 0.12 11.37
N LYS A 23 -0.70 -0.02 10.49
CA LYS A 23 -0.60 -0.83 9.27
C LYS A 23 0.66 -0.57 8.43
N PRO A 24 1.09 0.70 8.19
CA PRO A 24 2.28 0.97 7.39
C PRO A 24 3.57 0.39 7.95
N ILE A 25 3.63 0.04 9.25
CA ILE A 25 4.86 -0.46 9.86
C ILE A 25 4.77 -1.93 10.30
N LEU A 26 3.68 -2.62 9.94
CA LEU A 26 3.61 -4.07 10.11
C LEU A 26 4.78 -4.76 9.38
N PRO A 27 5.47 -5.72 10.01
CA PRO A 27 6.66 -6.32 9.42
C PRO A 27 6.25 -7.31 8.32
N VAL A 28 6.65 -7.06 7.08
CA VAL A 28 6.53 -8.00 5.97
C VAL A 28 7.92 -8.47 5.59
N ARG A 29 8.14 -9.79 5.61
CA ARG A 29 9.46 -10.42 5.50
C ARG A 29 10.52 -9.81 6.42
N GLY A 30 10.10 -9.41 7.63
CA GLY A 30 10.97 -8.84 8.65
C GLY A 30 11.33 -7.36 8.49
N VAL A 31 10.75 -6.65 7.51
CA VAL A 31 10.93 -5.18 7.35
C VAL A 31 9.57 -4.46 7.35
N PRO A 32 9.49 -3.17 7.76
CA PRO A 32 8.23 -2.43 7.75
C PRO A 32 7.60 -2.35 6.35
N LEU A 33 6.28 -2.53 6.24
CA LEU A 33 5.54 -2.47 4.98
C LEU A 33 5.79 -1.19 4.17
N LEU A 34 5.94 -0.03 4.84
CA LEU A 34 6.22 1.25 4.21
C LEU A 34 7.61 1.32 3.53
N ALA A 35 8.55 0.45 3.90
CA ALA A 35 9.87 0.41 3.27
C ALA A 35 9.78 0.03 1.78
N TYR A 36 8.80 -0.78 1.39
CA TYR A 36 8.58 -1.22 0.01
C TYR A 36 8.22 -0.05 -0.93
N PRO A 37 7.16 0.75 -0.69
CA PRO A 37 6.84 1.89 -1.54
C PRO A 37 7.92 2.99 -1.48
N LEU A 38 8.61 3.18 -0.34
CA LEU A 38 9.74 4.12 -0.26
C LEU A 38 10.89 3.70 -1.19
N ALA A 39 11.29 2.43 -1.15
CA ALA A 39 12.33 1.91 -2.04
C ALA A 39 11.91 1.97 -3.52
N TRP A 40 10.64 1.64 -3.80
CA TRP A 40 10.07 1.69 -5.15
C TRP A 40 10.10 3.10 -5.74
N LEU A 41 9.66 4.10 -4.98
CA LEU A 41 9.71 5.51 -5.40
C LEU A 41 11.15 5.98 -5.63
N ALA A 42 12.06 5.64 -4.72
CA ALA A 42 13.46 6.03 -4.84
C ALA A 42 14.13 5.41 -6.08
N HIS A 43 13.78 4.16 -6.40
CA HIS A 43 14.25 3.46 -7.60
C HIS A 43 13.83 4.18 -8.88
N HIS A 44 12.58 4.68 -8.95
CA HIS A 44 12.08 5.45 -10.09
C HIS A 44 12.41 6.96 -10.03
N GLY A 45 13.43 7.35 -9.26
CA GLY A 45 13.97 8.71 -9.29
C GLY A 45 13.14 9.77 -8.56
N VAL A 46 12.18 9.37 -7.72
CA VAL A 46 11.54 10.30 -6.78
C VAL A 46 12.58 10.76 -5.76
N ARG A 47 12.46 12.02 -5.31
CA ARG A 47 13.41 12.66 -4.39
C ARG A 47 12.76 13.25 -3.15
N GLU A 48 11.51 13.68 -3.23
CA GLU A 48 10.76 14.17 -2.08
C GLU A 48 9.44 13.41 -1.97
N VAL A 49 9.12 12.93 -0.78
CA VAL A 49 7.90 12.18 -0.49
C VAL A 49 7.21 12.80 0.72
N ILE A 50 5.91 13.06 0.60
CA ILE A 50 5.07 13.43 1.74
C ILE A 50 4.20 12.23 2.17
N LEU A 51 4.11 12.00 3.47
CA LEU A 51 3.29 10.94 4.06
C LEU A 51 2.23 11.58 4.94
N ASN A 52 0.95 11.22 4.75
CA ASN A 52 -0.07 11.58 5.73
C ASN A 52 -0.15 10.56 6.86
N LEU A 53 -0.32 11.03 8.09
CA LEU A 53 -0.25 10.21 9.31
C LEU A 53 -1.48 10.45 10.20
N HIS A 54 -2.04 9.39 10.79
CA HIS A 54 -3.16 9.50 11.73
C HIS A 54 -3.05 8.49 12.88
N HIS A 55 -3.14 7.19 12.58
CA HIS A 55 -3.05 6.13 13.60
C HIS A 55 -1.61 5.91 14.06
N MET A 56 -1.33 6.16 15.35
CA MET A 56 0.01 6.06 15.95
C MET A 56 1.09 6.77 15.10
N PRO A 57 0.94 8.09 14.85
CA PRO A 57 1.67 8.80 13.81
C PRO A 57 3.18 8.80 14.07
N GLU A 58 3.60 8.93 15.32
CA GLU A 58 5.01 8.94 15.70
C GLU A 58 5.73 7.62 15.44
N ALA A 59 5.04 6.48 15.62
CA ALA A 59 5.61 5.18 15.28
C ALA A 59 5.83 5.04 13.77
N THR A 60 4.87 5.50 12.97
CA THR A 60 4.98 5.51 11.50
C THR A 60 6.07 6.48 11.03
N ARG A 61 6.14 7.68 11.62
CA ARG A 61 7.17 8.70 11.34
C ARG A 61 8.57 8.17 11.61
N ALA A 62 8.78 7.54 12.77
CA ALA A 62 10.06 6.96 13.16
C ALA A 62 10.50 5.85 12.19
N ALA A 63 9.59 4.92 11.87
CA ALA A 63 9.88 3.85 10.91
C ALA A 63 10.19 4.39 9.51
N ALA A 64 9.41 5.37 9.02
CA ALA A 64 9.64 6.00 7.72
C ALA A 64 11.05 6.62 7.64
N ARG A 65 11.48 7.34 8.68
CA ARG A 65 12.83 7.92 8.74
C ARG A 65 13.92 6.85 8.79
N ALA A 66 13.72 5.79 9.56
CA ALA A 66 14.70 4.71 9.70
C ALA A 66 14.88 3.88 8.42
N TRP A 67 13.84 3.75 7.61
CA TRP A 67 13.81 2.89 6.42
C TRP A 67 13.83 3.62 5.08
N ALA A 68 13.81 4.95 5.09
CA ALA A 68 13.93 5.74 3.88
C ALA A 68 15.30 5.51 3.21
N PRO A 69 15.32 5.26 1.89
CA PRO A 69 16.54 5.39 1.11
C PRO A 69 17.18 6.78 1.32
N PRO A 70 18.53 6.88 1.45
CA PRO A 70 19.21 8.14 1.76
C PRO A 70 18.91 9.30 0.81
N GLN A 71 18.56 9.00 -0.45
CA GLN A 71 18.21 9.97 -1.48
C GLN A 71 16.78 10.53 -1.39
N LEU A 72 15.94 10.04 -0.45
CA LEU A 72 14.58 10.54 -0.25
C LEU A 72 14.51 11.54 0.90
N ALA A 73 14.06 12.75 0.61
CA ALA A 73 13.62 13.72 1.60
C ALA A 73 12.16 13.45 1.98
N LEU A 74 11.92 13.19 3.28
CA LEU A 74 10.58 12.93 3.79
C LEU A 74 9.94 14.17 4.40
N ARG A 75 8.67 14.38 4.07
CA ARG A 75 7.75 15.31 4.74
C ARG A 75 6.58 14.52 5.34
N PHE A 76 5.96 15.10 6.36
CA PHE A 76 4.86 14.47 7.07
C PHE A 76 3.71 15.44 7.19
N SER A 77 2.49 14.95 6.98
CA SER A 77 1.24 15.69 7.09
C SER A 77 0.35 14.99 8.12
N ASP A 78 0.33 15.51 9.33
CA ASP A 78 -0.51 14.95 10.39
C ASP A 78 -2.00 15.24 10.12
N GLU A 79 -2.82 14.23 10.34
CA GLU A 79 -4.27 14.25 10.25
C GLU A 79 -4.82 13.98 11.66
N PRO A 80 -5.13 15.01 12.47
CA PRO A 80 -5.76 14.79 13.78
C PRO A 80 -7.12 14.10 13.65
N GLU A 81 -7.84 14.40 12.58
CA GLU A 81 -9.07 13.75 12.16
C GLU A 81 -8.87 13.12 10.78
N LEU A 82 -9.56 12.01 10.51
CA LEU A 82 -9.48 11.34 9.21
C LEU A 82 -10.12 12.19 8.11
N LEU A 83 -9.34 12.55 7.10
CA LEU A 83 -9.79 13.41 6.00
C LEU A 83 -10.23 12.62 4.75
N GLY A 84 -10.15 11.30 4.82
CA GLY A 84 -10.23 10.47 3.62
C GLY A 84 -9.04 10.71 2.68
N THR A 85 -9.00 9.95 1.59
CA THR A 85 -7.87 9.98 0.66
C THR A 85 -7.72 11.31 -0.05
N GLY A 86 -8.83 11.94 -0.46
CA GLY A 86 -8.83 13.23 -1.13
C GLY A 86 -8.45 14.38 -0.20
N GLY A 87 -8.91 14.34 1.06
CA GLY A 87 -8.57 15.35 2.05
C GLY A 87 -7.07 15.39 2.40
N GLY A 88 -6.45 14.22 2.56
CA GLY A 88 -4.99 14.12 2.72
C GLY A 88 -4.23 14.69 1.51
N ILE A 89 -4.70 14.40 0.29
CA ILE A 89 -4.13 14.95 -0.95
C ILE A 89 -4.29 16.47 -0.99
N ARG A 90 -5.45 17.01 -0.58
CA ARG A 90 -5.69 18.46 -0.52
C ARG A 90 -4.69 19.16 0.39
N ARG A 91 -4.41 18.61 1.58
CA ARG A 91 -3.38 19.15 2.50
C ARG A 91 -1.98 19.12 1.90
N ALA A 92 -1.67 18.09 1.11
CA ALA A 92 -0.40 17.94 0.42
C ALA A 92 -0.30 18.72 -0.92
N ALA A 93 -1.38 19.35 -1.38
CA ALA A 93 -1.47 19.81 -2.77
C ALA A 93 -0.49 20.93 -3.13
N ALA A 94 -0.14 21.81 -2.18
CA ALA A 94 0.89 22.83 -2.41
C ALA A 94 2.27 22.20 -2.68
N PHE A 95 2.63 21.18 -1.88
CA PHE A 95 3.87 20.43 -2.07
C PHE A 95 3.85 19.62 -3.37
N LEU A 96 2.74 18.94 -3.69
CA LEU A 96 2.64 18.09 -4.88
C LEU A 96 2.69 18.90 -6.18
N ARG A 97 2.10 20.09 -6.20
CA ARG A 97 2.06 20.98 -7.38
C ARG A 97 3.41 21.48 -7.86
N GLU A 98 4.45 21.50 -7.02
CA GLU A 98 5.80 21.88 -7.42
C GLU A 98 6.48 20.80 -8.29
N SER A 99 5.83 19.65 -8.54
CA SER A 99 6.26 18.63 -9.51
C SER A 99 5.15 18.39 -10.53
N ASP A 100 5.49 18.47 -11.83
CA ASP A 100 4.55 18.17 -12.91
C ASP A 100 5.04 17.01 -13.81
N PRO A 101 4.42 15.82 -13.71
CA PRO A 101 3.40 15.44 -12.75
C PRO A 101 3.97 15.09 -11.37
N SER A 102 3.09 14.76 -10.44
CA SER A 102 3.38 14.14 -9.15
C SER A 102 2.78 12.73 -9.05
N LEU A 103 3.29 11.91 -8.15
CA LEU A 103 2.77 10.56 -7.88
C LEU A 103 1.96 10.52 -6.58
N ILE A 104 0.87 9.76 -6.57
CA ILE A 104 0.08 9.50 -5.35
C ILE A 104 -0.21 8.01 -5.28
N LEU A 105 0.20 7.37 -4.18
CA LEU A 105 0.01 5.92 -4.01
C LEU A 105 -0.36 5.54 -2.57
N ALA A 106 -0.96 4.37 -2.40
CA ALA A 106 -1.17 3.77 -1.10
C ALA A 106 0.13 3.21 -0.51
N GLY A 107 0.27 3.27 0.82
CA GLY A 107 1.46 2.80 1.54
C GLY A 107 1.40 1.34 2.00
N ASP A 108 0.41 0.56 1.57
CA ASP A 108 0.02 -0.72 2.16
C ASP A 108 0.05 -1.92 1.19
N MET A 109 1.03 -1.92 0.29
CA MET A 109 1.19 -2.94 -0.74
C MET A 109 2.66 -3.14 -1.15
N ILE A 110 2.92 -4.29 -1.77
CA ILE A 110 4.16 -4.57 -2.50
C ILE A 110 3.85 -4.45 -3.99
N CYS A 111 4.61 -3.62 -4.71
CA CYS A 111 4.42 -3.36 -6.13
C CYS A 111 5.76 -3.11 -6.82
N ASP A 112 5.91 -3.56 -8.07
CA ASP A 112 7.08 -3.30 -8.91
C ASP A 112 6.74 -2.78 -10.31
N ALA A 113 5.55 -2.16 -10.46
CA ALA A 113 5.18 -1.54 -11.73
C ALA A 113 6.18 -0.46 -12.15
N ASP A 114 6.42 -0.31 -13.44
CA ASP A 114 7.29 0.72 -13.97
C ASP A 114 6.63 2.11 -13.89
N LEU A 115 6.95 2.85 -12.83
CA LEU A 115 6.44 4.23 -12.65
C LEU A 115 6.98 5.19 -13.71
N GLY A 116 8.16 4.91 -14.28
CA GLY A 116 8.73 5.72 -15.36
C GLY A 116 7.90 5.61 -16.63
N ALA A 117 7.53 4.39 -17.01
CA ALA A 117 6.64 4.13 -18.14
C ALA A 117 5.25 4.77 -17.91
N LEU A 118 4.68 4.64 -16.71
CA LEU A 118 3.39 5.25 -16.38
C LEU A 118 3.42 6.78 -16.47
N VAL A 119 4.49 7.43 -15.96
CA VAL A 119 4.68 8.88 -16.07
C VAL A 119 4.91 9.32 -17.52
N ALA A 120 5.64 8.54 -18.31
CA ALA A 120 5.85 8.83 -19.73
C ALA A 120 4.54 8.79 -20.51
N ALA A 121 3.71 7.76 -20.28
CA ALA A 121 2.39 7.62 -20.89
C ALA A 121 1.44 8.78 -20.51
N HIS A 122 1.42 9.15 -19.22
CA HIS A 122 0.67 10.31 -18.72
C HIS A 122 1.06 11.60 -19.45
N ARG A 123 2.37 11.86 -19.59
CA ARG A 123 2.89 13.05 -20.29
C ARG A 123 2.57 13.05 -21.77
N ALA A 124 2.74 11.92 -22.45
CA ALA A 124 2.48 11.80 -23.88
C ALA A 124 1.01 12.09 -24.23
N ARG A 125 0.08 11.70 -23.36
CA ARG A 125 -1.36 11.97 -23.53
C ARG A 125 -1.79 13.34 -23.02
N GLY A 126 -0.95 13.98 -22.20
CA GLY A 126 -1.29 15.22 -21.53
C GLY A 126 -2.49 15.06 -20.60
N ASP A 127 -2.60 13.93 -19.89
CA ASP A 127 -3.72 13.65 -18.99
C ASP A 127 -3.68 14.57 -17.75
N ALA A 128 -4.83 14.81 -17.11
CA ALA A 128 -4.87 15.43 -15.79
C ALA A 128 -4.63 14.40 -14.68
N ALA A 129 -5.13 13.18 -14.86
CA ALA A 129 -4.90 12.06 -13.96
C ALA A 129 -4.78 10.75 -14.74
N THR A 130 -3.80 9.93 -14.39
CA THR A 130 -3.64 8.58 -14.92
C THR A 130 -3.61 7.59 -13.75
N LEU A 131 -4.58 6.68 -13.71
CA LEU A 131 -4.70 5.63 -12.71
C LEU A 131 -4.05 4.36 -13.23
N LEU A 132 -3.20 3.71 -12.44
CA LEU A 132 -2.68 2.40 -12.81
C LEU A 132 -3.75 1.34 -12.54
N LEU A 133 -4.11 0.59 -13.59
CA LEU A 133 -5.09 -0.48 -13.54
C LEU A 133 -4.42 -1.81 -13.88
N ARG A 134 -4.79 -2.85 -13.15
CA ARG A 134 -4.32 -4.22 -13.39
C ARG A 134 -5.47 -5.09 -13.84
N ASP A 135 -5.31 -5.76 -14.98
CA ASP A 135 -6.18 -6.90 -15.33
C ASP A 135 -5.83 -8.05 -14.40
N ASP A 136 -6.58 -8.18 -13.29
CA ASP A 136 -6.27 -9.08 -12.18
C ASP A 136 -7.43 -10.06 -11.96
N PRO A 137 -7.16 -11.38 -11.82
CA PRO A 137 -8.21 -12.38 -11.62
C PRO A 137 -8.98 -12.20 -10.31
N ARG A 138 -8.49 -11.35 -9.39
CA ARG A 138 -9.14 -11.01 -8.12
C ARG A 138 -10.07 -9.80 -8.23
N ALA A 139 -10.47 -9.42 -9.44
CA ALA A 139 -11.33 -8.25 -9.71
C ALA A 139 -12.58 -8.18 -8.82
N ASP A 140 -13.26 -9.30 -8.58
CA ASP A 140 -14.46 -9.36 -7.75
C ASP A 140 -14.23 -8.93 -6.30
N ARG A 141 -13.00 -9.09 -5.79
CA ARG A 141 -12.63 -8.75 -4.42
C ARG A 141 -12.35 -7.26 -4.23
N PHE A 142 -11.76 -6.61 -5.23
CA PHE A 142 -11.27 -5.23 -5.13
C PHE A 142 -12.16 -4.22 -5.86
N GLY A 143 -13.05 -4.69 -6.74
CA GLY A 143 -13.75 -3.85 -7.69
C GLY A 143 -12.81 -3.39 -8.82
N THR A 144 -13.42 -2.85 -9.87
CA THR A 144 -12.70 -2.41 -11.08
C THR A 144 -13.03 -0.98 -11.45
N ILE A 145 -12.10 -0.35 -12.18
CA ILE A 145 -12.32 0.89 -12.92
C ILE A 145 -12.45 0.52 -14.38
N GLY A 146 -13.53 1.02 -15.01
CA GLY A 146 -13.84 0.84 -16.42
C GLY A 146 -13.27 1.97 -17.27
N VAL A 147 -12.73 1.64 -18.43
CA VAL A 147 -12.19 2.58 -19.41
C VAL A 147 -12.78 2.35 -20.80
N ASP A 148 -12.86 3.41 -21.62
CA ASP A 148 -13.21 3.29 -23.04
C ASP A 148 -11.99 2.92 -23.92
N GLU A 149 -12.18 2.83 -25.24
CA GLU A 149 -11.13 2.53 -26.23
C GLU A 149 -9.92 3.48 -26.15
N SER A 150 -10.12 4.71 -25.68
CA SER A 150 -9.04 5.69 -25.52
C SER A 150 -8.36 5.61 -24.15
N GLY A 151 -8.84 4.74 -23.25
CA GLY A 151 -8.40 4.67 -21.87
C GLY A 151 -9.06 5.69 -20.94
N SER A 152 -10.02 6.50 -21.42
CA SER A 152 -10.74 7.45 -20.55
C SER A 152 -11.59 6.67 -19.55
N VAL A 153 -11.55 7.05 -18.28
CA VAL A 153 -12.36 6.40 -17.24
C VAL A 153 -13.84 6.64 -17.51
N ARG A 154 -14.63 5.57 -17.45
CA ARG A 154 -16.08 5.56 -17.63
C ARG A 154 -16.83 5.07 -16.41
N ARG A 155 -16.21 4.20 -15.60
CA ARG A 155 -16.83 3.61 -14.41
C ARG A 155 -15.83 3.54 -13.26
N ILE A 156 -16.27 3.86 -12.05
CA ILE A 156 -15.50 3.70 -10.81
C ILE A 156 -16.30 2.80 -9.87
N ALA A 157 -15.84 1.54 -9.73
CA ALA A 157 -16.51 0.51 -8.96
C ALA A 157 -18.01 0.41 -9.32
N ARG A 158 -18.89 0.30 -8.33
CA ARG A 158 -20.37 0.30 -8.50
C ARG A 158 -21.02 1.66 -8.19
N ARG A 159 -20.22 2.68 -7.87
CA ARG A 159 -20.72 3.96 -7.31
C ARG A 159 -20.86 5.04 -8.37
N PHE A 160 -20.16 4.92 -9.49
CA PHE A 160 -20.17 5.86 -10.61
C PHE A 160 -20.05 5.11 -11.92
N ASP A 161 -20.94 5.38 -12.88
CA ASP A 161 -20.96 4.73 -14.19
C ASP A 161 -21.54 5.67 -15.27
N LEU A 162 -20.73 5.95 -16.30
CA LEU A 162 -21.14 6.71 -17.49
C LEU A 162 -21.47 5.80 -18.69
N GLY A 163 -21.34 4.48 -18.53
CA GLY A 163 -21.45 3.49 -19.58
C GLY A 163 -20.38 3.60 -20.66
N GLY A 164 -20.41 2.64 -21.59
CA GLY A 164 -19.50 2.61 -22.75
C GLY A 164 -18.06 2.20 -22.41
N GLU A 165 -17.85 1.49 -21.30
CA GLU A 165 -16.57 0.84 -21.05
C GLU A 165 -16.28 -0.24 -22.11
N ARG A 166 -14.99 -0.45 -22.35
CA ARG A 166 -14.41 -1.39 -23.33
C ARG A 166 -13.35 -2.28 -22.70
N GLY A 167 -12.80 -1.85 -21.57
CA GLY A 167 -11.96 -2.66 -20.70
C GLY A 167 -12.12 -2.23 -19.25
N ALA A 168 -11.71 -3.08 -18.32
CA ALA A 168 -11.73 -2.77 -16.90
C ALA A 168 -10.55 -3.44 -16.19
N GLY A 169 -10.06 -2.81 -15.12
CA GLY A 169 -9.00 -3.38 -14.29
C GLY A 169 -9.14 -2.98 -12.83
N VAL A 170 -8.51 -3.75 -11.95
CA VAL A 170 -8.38 -3.42 -10.53
C VAL A 170 -7.50 -2.17 -10.40
N TYR A 171 -8.01 -1.17 -9.69
CA TYR A 171 -7.23 -0.01 -9.35
C TYR A 171 -6.25 -0.34 -8.23
N VAL A 172 -4.95 -0.28 -8.54
CA VAL A 172 -3.89 -0.67 -7.60
C VAL A 172 -3.49 0.47 -6.64
N SER A 173 -4.29 1.53 -6.55
CA SER A 173 -4.02 2.70 -5.70
C SER A 173 -2.71 3.42 -6.02
N VAL A 174 -2.45 3.64 -7.32
CA VAL A 174 -1.32 4.42 -7.84
C VAL A 174 -1.82 5.37 -8.91
N ASN A 175 -1.46 6.64 -8.80
CA ASN A 175 -1.87 7.70 -9.70
C ASN A 175 -0.68 8.57 -10.10
N VAL A 176 -0.69 9.00 -11.36
CA VAL A 176 0.09 10.14 -11.85
C VAL A 176 -0.88 11.33 -11.98
N ILE A 177 -0.56 12.44 -11.34
CA ILE A 177 -1.42 13.62 -11.27
C ILE A 177 -0.67 14.84 -11.80
N ALA A 178 -1.23 15.48 -12.83
CA ALA A 178 -0.71 16.74 -13.36
C ALA A 178 -0.92 17.88 -12.37
N ALA A 179 -0.05 18.89 -12.38
CA ALA A 179 -0.15 20.03 -11.47
C ALA A 179 -1.51 20.75 -11.57
N ARG A 180 -2.04 20.91 -12.79
CA ARG A 180 -3.37 21.50 -13.05
C ARG A 180 -4.54 20.71 -12.49
N ALA A 181 -4.36 19.42 -12.18
CA ALA A 181 -5.43 18.60 -11.63
C ALA A 181 -5.86 19.08 -10.24
N PHE A 182 -4.90 19.68 -9.50
CA PHE A 182 -5.16 20.15 -8.16
C PHE A 182 -5.99 21.44 -8.12
N ASP A 183 -6.21 22.13 -9.24
CA ASP A 183 -6.92 23.42 -9.31
C ASP A 183 -8.44 23.27 -9.15
N TRP A 184 -8.93 22.05 -9.33
CA TRP A 184 -10.34 21.68 -9.16
C TRP A 184 -10.53 20.66 -8.03
N LEU A 185 -9.64 20.68 -7.03
CA LEU A 185 -9.87 19.97 -5.76
C LEU A 185 -11.13 20.52 -5.07
N PRO A 186 -12.00 19.65 -4.52
CA PRO A 186 -13.17 20.08 -3.76
C PRO A 186 -12.81 21.02 -2.61
N GLU A 187 -13.61 22.07 -2.41
CA GLU A 187 -13.50 23.02 -1.28
C GLU A 187 -14.08 22.45 0.03
N ARG A 188 -13.58 21.28 0.44
CA ARG A 188 -13.89 20.64 1.72
C ARG A 188 -12.68 19.90 2.26
N GLU A 189 -12.67 19.67 3.57
CA GLU A 189 -11.52 19.04 4.22
C GLU A 189 -11.51 17.53 4.07
N ALA A 190 -12.66 16.86 4.20
CA ALA A 190 -12.75 15.41 4.16
C ALA A 190 -13.51 14.89 2.94
N PHE A 191 -12.84 14.07 2.11
CA PHE A 191 -13.42 13.49 0.89
C PHE A 191 -12.58 12.35 0.27
N SER A 192 -13.18 11.59 -0.65
CA SER A 192 -12.56 10.52 -1.44
C SER A 192 -11.94 11.03 -2.73
N HIS A 193 -10.68 10.71 -3.02
CA HIS A 193 -10.05 11.14 -4.28
C HIS A 193 -10.77 10.60 -5.52
N LEU A 194 -11.33 9.38 -5.47
CA LEU A 194 -12.06 8.81 -6.61
C LEU A 194 -13.47 9.39 -6.72
N ASP A 195 -14.24 9.31 -5.64
CA ASP A 195 -15.68 9.53 -5.68
C ASP A 195 -16.04 11.03 -5.67
N ASP A 196 -15.21 11.83 -5.00
CA ASP A 196 -15.51 13.22 -4.72
C ASP A 196 -14.65 14.21 -5.52
N TRP A 197 -13.57 13.74 -6.16
CA TRP A 197 -12.67 14.57 -6.97
C TRP A 197 -12.66 14.14 -8.43
N LEU A 198 -12.31 12.88 -8.73
CA LEU A 198 -12.25 12.41 -10.12
C LEU A 198 -13.63 12.15 -10.75
N ALA A 199 -14.56 11.52 -10.03
CA ALA A 199 -15.88 11.18 -10.57
C ALA A 199 -16.71 12.43 -10.97
N PRO A 200 -16.76 13.52 -10.19
CA PRO A 200 -17.45 14.74 -10.62
C PRO A 200 -16.83 15.37 -11.86
N ARG A 201 -15.50 15.31 -12.00
CA ARG A 201 -14.80 15.80 -13.19
C ARG A 201 -15.19 14.99 -14.44
N LEU A 202 -15.27 13.67 -14.32
CA LEU A 202 -15.76 12.77 -15.37
C LEU A 202 -17.24 13.03 -15.71
N ALA A 203 -18.09 13.24 -14.70
CA ALA A 203 -19.52 13.56 -14.88
C ALA A 203 -19.73 14.86 -15.67
N ALA A 204 -18.83 15.83 -15.49
CA ALA A 204 -18.80 17.09 -16.24
C ALA A 204 -18.25 16.93 -17.68
N GLY A 205 -17.99 15.72 -18.15
CA GLY A 205 -17.58 15.42 -19.53
C GLY A 205 -16.08 15.38 -19.77
N ALA A 206 -15.25 15.42 -18.71
CA ALA A 206 -13.80 15.33 -18.86
C ALA A 206 -13.36 14.00 -19.47
N ARG A 207 -12.29 14.05 -20.27
CA ARG A 207 -11.70 12.88 -20.97
C ARG A 207 -10.22 12.67 -20.64
N ASP A 208 -9.66 13.53 -19.79
CA ASP A 208 -8.25 13.57 -19.38
C ASP A 208 -8.02 12.90 -18.02
N VAL A 209 -9.00 12.14 -17.53
CA VAL A 209 -8.84 11.18 -16.43
C VAL A 209 -8.84 9.78 -17.04
N ARG A 210 -7.67 9.13 -17.09
CA ARG A 210 -7.47 7.86 -17.80
C ARG A 210 -7.00 6.74 -16.91
N GLY A 211 -7.27 5.51 -17.32
CA GLY A 211 -6.68 4.30 -16.75
C GLY A 211 -5.62 3.71 -17.66
N GLU A 212 -4.44 3.43 -17.13
CA GLU A 212 -3.41 2.64 -17.79
C GLU A 212 -3.65 1.16 -17.43
N LEU A 213 -4.29 0.42 -18.34
CA LEU A 213 -4.61 -1.00 -18.12
C LEU A 213 -3.45 -1.89 -18.52
N VAL A 214 -2.89 -2.59 -17.53
CA VAL A 214 -1.74 -3.48 -17.70
C VAL A 214 -2.12 -4.91 -17.30
N ALA A 215 -1.65 -5.90 -18.06
CA ALA A 215 -1.89 -7.31 -17.77
C ALA A 215 -1.34 -7.73 -16.39
N ALA A 216 -1.95 -8.73 -15.74
CA ALA A 216 -1.46 -9.27 -14.46
C ALA A 216 0.04 -9.64 -14.47
N SER A 217 0.53 -10.16 -15.60
CA SER A 217 1.93 -10.57 -15.77
C SER A 217 2.90 -9.40 -15.96
N GLY A 218 2.41 -8.18 -16.20
CA GLY A 218 3.24 -7.01 -16.47
C GLY A 218 3.97 -6.48 -15.24
N PHE A 219 3.41 -6.71 -14.05
CA PHE A 219 4.04 -6.34 -12.78
C PHE A 219 3.41 -7.11 -11.62
N ARG A 220 4.14 -7.20 -10.51
CA ARG A 220 3.71 -7.73 -9.24
C ARG A 220 2.88 -6.69 -8.50
N TRP A 221 1.75 -7.13 -7.96
CA TRP A 221 0.96 -6.37 -7.01
C TRP A 221 0.38 -7.29 -5.93
N GLU A 222 0.86 -7.10 -4.71
CA GLU A 222 0.44 -7.82 -3.51
C GLU A 222 -0.11 -6.82 -2.49
N PRO A 223 -1.45 -6.71 -2.38
CA PRO A 223 -2.07 -5.87 -1.37
C PRO A 223 -1.89 -6.51 0.02
N VAL A 224 -1.68 -5.68 1.04
CA VAL A 224 -1.60 -6.11 2.44
C VAL A 224 -2.77 -5.47 3.18
N GLY A 225 -4.00 -5.90 2.92
CA GLY A 225 -5.24 -5.29 3.41
C GLY A 225 -5.91 -6.00 4.59
N THR A 226 -5.66 -7.30 4.75
CA THR A 226 -6.23 -8.18 5.79
C THR A 226 -5.15 -9.08 6.41
N PRO A 227 -5.38 -9.70 7.58
CA PRO A 227 -4.40 -10.62 8.18
C PRO A 227 -4.01 -11.77 7.25
N ALA A 228 -4.97 -12.30 6.47
CA ALA A 228 -4.69 -13.34 5.48
C ALA A 228 -3.79 -12.84 4.33
N GLU A 229 -4.00 -11.61 3.85
CA GLU A 229 -3.11 -10.98 2.86
C GLU A 229 -1.72 -10.71 3.44
N TYR A 230 -1.65 -10.25 4.69
CA TYR A 230 -0.40 -10.02 5.40
C TYR A 230 0.41 -11.31 5.59
N LEU A 231 -0.24 -12.40 6.00
CA LEU A 231 0.41 -13.70 6.10
C LEU A 231 0.90 -14.17 4.72
N ALA A 232 0.05 -14.06 3.69
CA ALA A 232 0.42 -14.43 2.33
C ALA A 232 1.62 -13.63 1.82
N ALA A 233 1.66 -12.31 2.04
CA ALA A 233 2.79 -11.47 1.67
C ALA A 233 4.07 -11.89 2.41
N ASN A 234 3.98 -12.24 3.69
CA ASN A 234 5.15 -12.72 4.44
C ASN A 234 5.69 -14.06 3.92
N LEU A 235 4.82 -15.01 3.56
CA LEU A 235 5.25 -16.34 3.14
C LEU A 235 5.65 -16.39 1.66
N ARG A 236 5.02 -15.58 0.81
CA ARG A 236 5.14 -15.67 -0.66
C ARG A 236 5.91 -14.54 -1.32
N ALA A 237 6.08 -13.39 -0.66
CA ALA A 237 6.80 -12.29 -1.29
C ALA A 237 8.24 -12.72 -1.62
N GLN A 238 8.66 -12.36 -2.82
CA GLN A 238 10.02 -12.59 -3.31
C GLN A 238 10.78 -11.27 -3.31
N PRO A 239 12.12 -11.31 -3.40
CA PRO A 239 12.92 -10.09 -3.57
C PRO A 239 12.42 -9.26 -4.75
N LEU A 240 12.36 -7.94 -4.55
CA LEU A 240 12.10 -6.99 -5.64
C LEU A 240 13.42 -6.61 -6.32
N PRO A 241 13.41 -6.26 -7.62
CA PRO A 241 14.63 -5.88 -8.36
C PRO A 241 15.43 -4.74 -7.70
N PHE A 242 14.75 -3.88 -6.95
CA PHE A 242 15.31 -2.71 -6.29
C PHE A 242 15.30 -2.79 -4.76
N PHE A 243 14.75 -3.87 -4.19
CA PHE A 243 14.58 -3.99 -2.74
C PHE A 243 14.62 -5.45 -2.28
N ASP A 244 15.79 -5.86 -1.80
CA ASP A 244 15.97 -7.12 -1.07
C ASP A 244 15.54 -6.93 0.40
N ALA A 245 14.32 -7.35 0.73
CA ALA A 245 13.77 -7.31 2.07
C ALA A 245 14.42 -8.37 2.98
N ASP A 246 14.66 -9.56 2.43
CA ASP A 246 15.21 -10.71 3.17
C ASP A 246 16.63 -10.42 3.65
N ALA A 247 17.50 -9.88 2.79
CA ALA A 247 18.86 -9.53 3.17
C ALA A 247 18.87 -8.48 4.29
N ARG A 248 18.01 -7.46 4.20
CA ARG A 248 17.87 -6.42 5.24
C ARG A 248 17.36 -6.99 6.55
N ALA A 249 16.33 -7.84 6.51
CA ALA A 249 15.78 -8.48 7.69
C ALA A 249 16.80 -9.42 8.37
N ARG A 250 17.52 -10.23 7.59
CA ARG A 250 18.59 -11.11 8.09
C ARG A 250 19.73 -10.31 8.73
N ALA A 251 20.09 -9.16 8.17
CA ALA A 251 21.08 -8.26 8.77
C ALA A 251 20.64 -7.72 10.15
N LEU A 252 19.33 -7.65 10.41
CA LEU A 252 18.76 -7.31 11.72
C LEU A 252 18.57 -8.53 12.63
N GLY A 253 18.90 -9.74 12.16
CA GLY A 253 18.76 -10.98 12.93
C GLY A 253 17.40 -11.68 12.77
N ALA A 254 16.62 -11.34 11.75
CA ALA A 254 15.42 -12.11 11.41
C ALA A 254 15.79 -13.48 10.84
N ARG A 255 14.97 -14.51 11.12
CA ARG A 255 15.00 -15.79 10.41
C ARG A 255 13.88 -15.82 9.40
N ILE A 256 14.24 -16.11 8.16
CA ILE A 256 13.36 -15.97 7.01
C ILE A 256 13.32 -17.32 6.31
N GLU A 257 12.29 -18.12 6.61
CA GLU A 257 12.08 -19.46 6.08
C GLU A 257 10.83 -19.50 5.19
N PRO A 258 10.64 -20.53 4.33
CA PRO A 258 9.46 -20.61 3.45
C PRO A 258 8.12 -20.64 4.19
N ASP A 259 8.11 -21.25 5.39
CA ASP A 259 6.88 -21.51 6.15
C ASP A 259 6.80 -20.75 7.48
N LEU A 260 7.90 -20.11 7.89
CA LEU A 260 7.99 -19.40 9.16
C LEU A 260 8.89 -18.17 9.03
N ILE A 261 8.33 -17.02 9.38
CA ILE A 261 9.08 -15.78 9.49
C ILE A 261 9.24 -15.46 10.97
N VAL A 262 10.48 -15.37 11.45
CA VAL A 262 10.77 -14.96 12.83
C VAL A 262 11.49 -13.63 12.82
N GLY A 263 10.83 -12.61 13.36
CA GLY A 263 11.35 -11.25 13.43
C GLY A 263 12.64 -11.14 14.27
N PRO A 264 13.40 -10.06 14.07
CA PRO A 264 14.58 -9.75 14.86
C PRO A 264 14.39 -9.91 16.37
N GLY A 265 15.31 -10.62 17.03
CA GLY A 265 15.30 -10.80 18.49
C GLY A 265 14.21 -11.72 19.05
N ALA A 266 13.29 -12.22 18.22
CA ALA A 266 12.22 -13.10 18.67
C ALA A 266 12.73 -14.52 18.95
N ARG A 267 12.12 -15.16 19.96
CA ARG A 267 12.55 -16.46 20.47
C ARG A 267 11.40 -17.46 20.45
N LEU A 268 11.72 -18.67 19.98
CA LEU A 268 10.80 -19.80 20.04
C LEU A 268 11.07 -20.57 21.33
N GLY A 269 10.02 -20.79 22.12
CA GLY A 269 10.08 -21.63 23.31
C GLY A 269 10.46 -23.07 22.98
N ARG A 270 10.94 -23.79 23.99
CA ARG A 270 11.32 -25.19 23.85
C ARG A 270 10.11 -26.00 23.39
N GLY A 271 10.28 -26.76 22.30
CA GLY A 271 9.22 -27.61 21.77
C GLY A 271 8.09 -26.87 21.04
N ALA A 272 8.19 -25.54 20.86
CA ALA A 272 7.21 -24.79 20.06
C ALA A 272 7.27 -25.21 18.58
N ARG A 273 6.11 -25.34 17.95
CA ARG A 273 5.94 -25.72 16.54
C ARG A 273 4.95 -24.76 15.87
N LEU A 274 5.47 -23.91 15.01
CA LEU A 274 4.68 -22.98 14.22
C LEU A 274 4.83 -23.33 12.74
N ALA A 275 3.71 -23.34 12.01
CA ALA A 275 3.68 -23.57 10.57
C ALA A 275 2.86 -22.47 9.89
N ARG A 276 3.25 -22.08 8.68
CA ARG A 276 2.66 -20.95 7.94
C ARG A 276 2.42 -19.75 8.85
N ALA A 277 3.47 -19.27 9.50
CA ALA A 277 3.35 -18.29 10.58
C ALA A 277 4.36 -17.16 10.50
N VAL A 278 4.00 -16.04 11.15
CA VAL A 278 4.88 -14.89 11.37
C VAL A 278 4.99 -14.63 12.86
N VAL A 279 6.21 -14.51 13.39
CA VAL A 279 6.48 -14.09 14.76
C VAL A 279 7.08 -12.69 14.70
N TRP A 280 6.46 -11.71 15.35
CA TRP A 280 6.96 -10.34 15.35
C TRP A 280 8.29 -10.19 16.08
N ASP A 281 9.00 -9.10 15.78
CA ASP A 281 10.24 -8.72 16.43
C ASP A 281 10.09 -8.68 17.96
N GLY A 282 11.10 -9.20 18.67
CA GLY A 282 11.17 -9.23 20.14
C GLY A 282 10.21 -10.18 20.85
N GLU A 283 9.29 -10.85 20.14
CA GLU A 283 8.32 -11.76 20.75
C GLU A 283 8.97 -13.00 21.39
N ARG A 284 8.30 -13.52 22.42
CA ARG A 284 8.70 -14.76 23.11
C ARG A 284 7.57 -15.75 23.00
N VAL A 285 7.70 -16.68 22.04
CA VAL A 285 6.72 -17.74 21.87
C VAL A 285 6.84 -18.72 23.05
N PRO A 286 5.73 -19.07 23.72
CA PRO A 286 5.75 -20.00 24.85
C PRO A 286 6.30 -21.39 24.50
N ASP A 287 6.86 -22.06 25.51
CA ASP A 287 7.24 -23.46 25.41
C ASP A 287 6.03 -24.32 25.03
N GLY A 288 6.23 -25.30 24.15
CA GLY A 288 5.19 -26.24 23.72
C GLY A 288 4.07 -25.67 22.84
N LEU A 289 4.06 -24.37 22.48
CA LEU A 289 3.01 -23.82 21.62
C LEU A 289 2.99 -24.51 20.26
N VAL A 290 1.84 -25.05 19.86
CA VAL A 290 1.59 -25.57 18.52
C VAL A 290 0.53 -24.72 17.85
N ALA A 291 0.86 -24.05 16.75
CA ALA A 291 -0.10 -23.23 16.02
C ALA A 291 0.24 -23.14 14.53
N GLN A 292 -0.75 -22.83 13.71
CA GLN A 292 -0.57 -22.70 12.26
C GLN A 292 -1.47 -21.61 11.66
N ASP A 293 -1.10 -21.12 10.48
CA ASP A 293 -1.87 -20.14 9.72
C ASP A 293 -2.17 -18.87 10.54
N GLY A 294 -1.12 -18.17 10.95
CA GLY A 294 -1.32 -17.03 11.84
C GLY A 294 -0.09 -16.19 12.13
N VAL A 295 -0.27 -15.26 13.06
CA VAL A 295 0.73 -14.28 13.46
C VAL A 295 0.87 -14.31 14.97
N PHE A 296 2.06 -14.58 15.50
CA PHE A 296 2.36 -14.39 16.91
C PHE A 296 2.81 -12.94 17.14
N ALA A 297 2.00 -12.18 17.87
CA ALA A 297 2.20 -10.76 18.12
C ALA A 297 1.48 -10.32 19.41
N GLY A 298 2.10 -9.41 20.17
CA GLY A 298 1.54 -8.93 21.43
C GLY A 298 1.37 -10.04 22.47
N GLY A 299 2.27 -11.04 22.48
CA GLY A 299 2.20 -12.17 23.40
C GLY A 299 1.09 -13.21 23.10
N ALA A 300 0.41 -13.13 21.96
CA ALA A 300 -0.64 -14.08 21.56
C ALA A 300 -0.54 -14.49 20.10
N PHE A 301 -1.08 -15.68 19.77
CA PHE A 301 -1.21 -16.16 18.39
C PHE A 301 -2.56 -15.75 17.79
N HIS A 302 -2.51 -15.03 16.68
CA HIS A 302 -3.67 -14.53 15.92
C HIS A 302 -3.84 -15.37 14.65
N SER A 303 -4.81 -16.28 14.67
CA SER A 303 -5.15 -17.12 13.51
C SER A 303 -5.79 -16.30 12.38
N VAL A 304 -5.40 -16.56 11.13
CA VAL A 304 -5.99 -15.91 9.94
C VAL A 304 -7.03 -16.79 9.23
N SER A 305 -7.09 -18.09 9.57
CA SER A 305 -7.99 -19.08 8.95
C SER A 305 -9.27 -19.32 9.77
N GLY A 306 -9.43 -18.65 10.91
CA GLY A 306 -10.57 -18.86 11.81
C GLY A 306 -10.46 -20.11 12.70
N ALA A 307 -9.41 -20.92 12.56
CA ALA A 307 -9.12 -22.04 13.47
C ALA A 307 -8.50 -21.50 14.77
N ARG A 308 -9.14 -21.79 15.92
CA ARG A 308 -8.61 -21.43 17.25
C ARG A 308 -7.28 -22.16 17.49
N ALA A 309 -6.28 -21.45 18.00
CA ALA A 309 -5.12 -22.09 18.60
C ALA A 309 -5.59 -22.84 19.85
N GLU A 310 -5.41 -24.16 19.88
CA GLU A 310 -5.69 -24.95 21.07
C GLU A 310 -4.45 -24.96 21.99
N PRO A 311 -4.61 -24.82 23.31
CA PRO A 311 -3.52 -25.14 24.23
C PRO A 311 -3.17 -26.62 24.08
N ALA A 312 -1.88 -26.94 23.97
CA ALA A 312 -1.43 -28.31 24.15
C ALA A 312 -1.75 -28.74 25.59
N ALA A 313 -2.40 -29.90 25.73
CA ALA A 313 -2.74 -30.52 27.00
C ALA A 313 -1.49 -30.95 27.78
#